data_AF-A0AAU8D0A2-F1
#
_entry.id   AF-A0AAU8D0A2-F1
#
_cell.length_a   1.000
_cell.length_b   1.000
_cell.length_c   1.000
_cell.angle_alpha   90.00
_cell.angle_beta   90.00
_cell.angle_gamma   90.00
#
_symmetry.space_group_name_H-M   'P 1'
#
loop_
_entity.id
_entity.type
_entity.pdbx_description
1 polymer ?
#
loop_
_entity_poly.entity_id
_entity_poly.type
_entity_poly.pdbx_seq_one_letter_code
_entity_poly.pdbx_strand_id
1 'polypeptide(L)'
;MSNELDDLSRHVAAGKLTRRDFLGRAAALGVSTTFANSLLSSAARGAGPVKGGILRAGMQGGAATDSLDPATWSSQVPYFFGRQWAEQLVQISAEGEVKPALAEEWSASDDAKVWTFKIRKGVEFHNGKEMTPADVVATMERHSDANSKSGALGIMGGIDDVKADGDTVVFSLKDANADLPFLLDDYHLMIQPNGGKDNPAEGIGTGPYKITVNEAGLRLGGEKFANYWRDDRGFADQIEIIIINDATARTAALQGGQVDIINRVEPKVVELIKRVPGVTIQNVAGKGHYVFIAHCNTAPFNNNDLRLALKFALNREEMVQKILMGYGSVGNDTPINKAYPLFTEMEQRTYDPEKAAFHYKKSGHSGPVLLRTSDVAFPGAVDATQLYQQSAAKAGITIEVKREPGDGYWSEVWNKQPFSASYWGGRPTQDQMYSTAYYSKADWNDTRFFREDFDKMLFQARAELDAEKRKKIYADMGAIVRDEGGAITPMFNDFIDATSAKVGGWIPDGNQEMMGGYALSKCWLIA
;
A
#
# COMPACT_ATOMS: atom_id res chain seq x y z
N MET A 1 -12.91 -40.73 25.61
CA MET A 1 -11.61 -40.02 25.67
C MET A 1 -11.44 -38.97 24.57
N SER A 2 -11.24 -39.28 23.27
CA SER A 2 -11.02 -38.22 22.24
C SER A 2 -12.19 -37.23 22.14
N ASN A 3 -13.43 -37.74 22.07
CA ASN A 3 -14.62 -36.88 21.93
C ASN A 3 -14.88 -35.97 23.15
N GLU A 4 -14.48 -36.38 24.36
CA GLU A 4 -14.62 -35.57 25.58
C GLU A 4 -13.53 -34.50 25.68
N LEU A 5 -12.30 -34.82 25.27
CA LEU A 5 -11.19 -33.86 25.21
C LEU A 5 -11.43 -32.78 24.15
N ASP A 6 -11.98 -33.16 22.99
CA ASP A 6 -12.37 -32.23 21.94
C ASP A 6 -13.49 -31.30 22.42
N ASP A 7 -14.47 -31.84 23.17
CA ASP A 7 -15.56 -31.06 23.71
C ASP A 7 -15.09 -30.08 24.81
N LEU A 8 -14.23 -30.52 25.72
CA LEU A 8 -13.60 -29.66 26.73
C LEU A 8 -12.74 -28.57 26.06
N SER A 9 -12.04 -28.90 24.97
CA SER A 9 -11.21 -27.95 24.24
C SER A 9 -12.05 -26.86 23.56
N ARG A 10 -13.20 -27.23 22.97
CA ARG A 10 -14.17 -26.26 22.42
C ARG A 10 -14.77 -25.35 23.49
N HIS A 11 -15.03 -25.88 24.69
CA HIS A 11 -15.53 -25.06 25.80
C HIS A 11 -14.49 -24.06 26.33
N VAL A 12 -13.19 -24.39 26.28
CA VAL A 12 -12.13 -23.41 26.55
C VAL A 12 -12.09 -22.35 25.45
N ALA A 13 -12.12 -22.77 24.18
CA ALA A 13 -12.11 -21.84 23.04
C ALA A 13 -13.32 -20.87 23.06
N ALA A 14 -14.48 -21.34 23.52
CA ALA A 14 -15.69 -20.53 23.69
C ALA A 14 -15.75 -19.75 25.03
N GLY A 15 -14.68 -19.71 25.81
CA GLY A 15 -14.62 -18.98 27.10
C GLY A 15 -15.48 -19.56 28.24
N LYS A 16 -16.06 -20.76 28.05
CA LYS A 16 -16.95 -21.43 29.02
C LYS A 16 -16.21 -22.26 30.06
N LEU A 17 -14.92 -22.52 29.85
CA LEU A 17 -14.03 -23.23 30.77
C LEU A 17 -12.70 -22.49 30.89
N THR A 18 -12.19 -22.33 32.11
CA THR A 18 -10.86 -21.73 32.29
C THR A 18 -9.77 -22.72 31.92
N ARG A 19 -8.58 -22.23 31.54
CA ARG A 19 -7.40 -23.07 31.27
C ARG A 19 -7.09 -24.03 32.43
N ARG A 20 -7.28 -23.57 33.67
CA ARG A 20 -7.07 -24.38 34.87
C ARG A 20 -8.08 -25.52 34.97
N ASP A 21 -9.34 -25.25 34.67
CA ASP A 21 -10.42 -26.24 34.71
C ASP A 21 -10.24 -27.30 33.62
N PHE A 22 -9.79 -26.89 32.43
CA PHE A 22 -9.45 -27.83 31.36
C PHE A 22 -8.29 -28.73 31.73
N LEU A 23 -7.18 -28.19 32.25
CA LEU A 23 -6.03 -29.00 32.64
C LEU A 23 -6.39 -29.98 33.77
N GLY A 24 -7.23 -29.57 34.73
CA GLY A 24 -7.74 -30.45 35.78
C GLY A 24 -8.60 -31.59 35.24
N ARG A 25 -9.48 -31.30 34.28
CA ARG A 25 -10.36 -32.30 33.65
C ARG A 25 -9.59 -33.23 32.68
N ALA A 26 -8.64 -32.71 31.94
CA ALA A 26 -7.76 -33.49 31.07
C ALA A 26 -6.88 -34.46 31.89
N ALA A 27 -6.37 -34.02 33.05
CA ALA A 27 -5.63 -34.88 33.96
C ALA A 27 -6.50 -36.01 34.54
N ALA A 28 -7.76 -35.73 34.89
CA ALA A 28 -8.71 -36.75 35.33
C ALA A 28 -9.04 -37.79 34.24
N LEU A 29 -8.88 -37.42 32.96
CA LEU A 29 -8.99 -38.32 31.80
C LEU A 29 -7.67 -39.03 31.45
N GLY A 30 -6.62 -38.90 32.28
CA GLY A 30 -5.34 -39.58 32.08
C GLY A 30 -4.44 -38.94 31.01
N VAL A 31 -4.71 -37.70 30.61
CA VAL A 31 -3.93 -37.00 29.58
C VAL A 31 -2.70 -36.32 30.17
N SER A 32 -1.55 -36.50 29.52
CA SER A 32 -0.32 -35.79 29.91
C SER A 32 -0.47 -34.28 29.73
N THR A 33 0.17 -33.52 30.61
CA THR A 33 0.17 -32.04 30.54
C THR A 33 0.71 -31.51 29.22
N THR A 34 1.67 -32.20 28.60
CA THR A 34 2.22 -31.84 27.29
C THR A 34 1.18 -31.97 26.17
N PHE A 35 0.43 -33.07 26.13
CA PHE A 35 -0.63 -33.28 25.14
C PHE A 35 -1.85 -32.38 25.38
N ALA A 36 -2.21 -32.14 26.64
CA ALA A 36 -3.28 -31.21 27.00
C ALA A 36 -2.95 -29.77 26.57
N ASN A 37 -1.69 -29.33 26.74
CA ASN A 37 -1.26 -28.01 26.26
C ASN A 37 -1.21 -27.92 24.73
N SER A 38 -0.86 -29.00 24.02
CA SER A 38 -0.90 -28.99 22.54
C SER A 38 -2.33 -28.88 22.03
N LEU A 39 -3.27 -29.63 22.62
CA LEU A 39 -4.71 -29.56 22.32
C LEU A 39 -5.32 -28.18 22.62
N LEU A 40 -4.94 -27.57 23.74
CA LEU A 40 -5.38 -26.20 24.07
C LEU A 40 -4.85 -25.19 23.04
N SER A 41 -3.60 -25.37 22.60
CA SER A 41 -2.97 -24.50 21.61
C SER A 41 -3.54 -24.67 20.21
N SER A 42 -4.06 -25.85 19.87
CA SER A 42 -4.77 -26.10 18.60
C SER A 42 -6.22 -25.61 18.66
N ALA A 43 -6.89 -25.71 19.81
CA ALA A 43 -8.25 -25.19 20.00
C ALA A 43 -8.30 -23.66 20.05
N ALA A 44 -7.29 -23.01 20.66
CA ALA A 44 -7.11 -21.56 20.59
C ALA A 44 -6.74 -21.07 19.16
N ARG A 45 -6.15 -21.95 18.34
CA ARG A 45 -5.95 -21.74 16.90
C ARG A 45 -7.14 -22.18 16.03
N GLY A 46 -8.20 -22.71 16.64
CA GLY A 46 -9.34 -23.34 15.97
C GLY A 46 -10.61 -22.51 15.92
N ALA A 47 -10.60 -21.25 16.38
CA ALA A 47 -11.70 -20.33 16.13
C ALA A 47 -11.68 -19.89 14.66
N GLY A 48 -12.20 -20.75 13.78
CA GLY A 48 -12.48 -20.40 12.39
C GLY A 48 -13.41 -19.18 12.30
N PRO A 49 -13.60 -18.62 11.10
CA PRO A 49 -14.37 -17.40 10.92
C PRO A 49 -15.78 -17.51 11.50
N VAL A 50 -16.12 -16.66 12.48
CA VAL A 50 -17.51 -16.44 12.85
C VAL A 50 -18.10 -15.56 11.76
N LYS A 51 -19.12 -16.08 11.07
CA LYS A 51 -19.82 -15.32 10.04
C LYS A 51 -20.79 -14.35 10.70
N GLY A 52 -20.80 -13.12 10.17
CA GLY A 52 -21.79 -12.11 10.48
C GLY A 52 -21.31 -10.94 11.33
N GLY A 53 -22.23 -10.02 11.64
CA GLY A 53 -21.95 -8.77 12.33
C GLY A 53 -21.37 -7.67 11.41
N ILE A 54 -20.96 -6.55 12.01
CA ILE A 54 -20.41 -5.39 11.31
C ILE A 54 -18.94 -5.24 11.70
N LEU A 55 -18.03 -5.39 10.74
CA LEU A 55 -16.61 -5.14 10.93
C LEU A 55 -16.29 -3.69 10.55
N ARG A 56 -15.86 -2.88 11.52
CA ARG A 56 -15.67 -1.42 11.34
C ARG A 56 -14.20 -1.06 11.33
N ALA A 57 -13.77 -0.24 10.36
CA ALA A 57 -12.47 0.37 10.32
C ALA A 57 -12.57 1.89 10.53
N GLY A 58 -11.74 2.45 11.41
CA GLY A 58 -11.51 3.90 11.49
C GLY A 58 -10.27 4.25 10.70
N MET A 59 -10.35 5.15 9.72
CA MET A 59 -9.25 5.34 8.77
C MET A 59 -8.88 6.80 8.50
N GLN A 60 -7.58 7.06 8.40
CA GLN A 60 -7.05 8.29 7.80
C GLN A 60 -6.96 8.13 6.27
N GLY A 61 -7.09 9.25 5.56
CA GLY A 61 -6.84 9.34 4.13
C GLY A 61 -8.11 9.30 3.29
N GLY A 62 -9.21 9.80 3.85
CA GLY A 62 -10.44 10.10 3.11
C GLY A 62 -10.73 11.60 3.09
N ALA A 63 -11.37 12.07 2.02
CA ALA A 63 -11.69 13.46 1.75
C ALA A 63 -13.10 13.62 1.12
N ALA A 64 -13.67 14.83 1.21
CA ALA A 64 -14.98 15.13 0.62
C ALA A 64 -14.98 15.14 -0.91
N THR A 65 -13.79 15.20 -1.53
CA THR A 65 -13.58 15.15 -2.99
C THR A 65 -13.35 13.73 -3.51
N ASP A 66 -13.33 12.72 -2.63
CA ASP A 66 -13.13 11.34 -3.04
C ASP A 66 -14.29 10.84 -3.93
N SER A 67 -13.95 9.94 -4.85
CA SER A 67 -14.87 9.34 -5.80
C SER A 67 -14.75 7.82 -5.76
N LEU A 68 -15.82 7.12 -6.13
CA LEU A 68 -15.78 5.67 -6.37
C LEU A 68 -15.15 5.31 -7.73
N ASP A 69 -14.80 6.30 -8.57
CA ASP A 69 -14.05 6.07 -9.81
C ASP A 69 -12.60 5.66 -9.51
N PRO A 70 -12.22 4.39 -9.79
CA PRO A 70 -10.88 3.88 -9.54
C PRO A 70 -9.77 4.65 -10.24
N ALA A 71 -10.05 5.34 -11.35
CA ALA A 71 -9.04 6.11 -12.06
C ALA A 71 -8.44 7.24 -11.21
N THR A 72 -9.20 7.79 -10.25
CA THR A 72 -8.83 9.01 -9.54
C THR A 72 -8.21 8.79 -8.15
N TRP A 73 -8.07 7.54 -7.72
CA TRP A 73 -7.65 7.21 -6.35
C TRP A 73 -6.18 7.55 -6.08
N SER A 74 -5.94 8.37 -5.05
CA SER A 74 -4.59 8.82 -4.66
C SER A 74 -4.32 8.74 -3.15
N SER A 75 -5.29 8.25 -2.38
CA SER A 75 -5.25 8.21 -0.92
C SER A 75 -5.69 6.83 -0.40
N GLN A 76 -5.48 6.60 0.90
CA GLN A 76 -5.75 5.34 1.58
C GLN A 76 -7.19 4.88 1.38
N VAL A 77 -8.17 5.69 1.79
CA VAL A 77 -9.55 5.23 1.94
C VAL A 77 -10.19 4.79 0.62
N PRO A 78 -10.09 5.53 -0.49
CA PRO A 78 -10.64 5.08 -1.78
C PRO A 78 -10.00 3.78 -2.27
N TYR A 79 -8.67 3.67 -2.16
CA TYR A 79 -7.92 2.44 -2.46
C TYR A 79 -8.43 1.24 -1.64
N PHE A 80 -8.52 1.42 -0.33
CA PHE A 80 -8.93 0.36 0.60
C PHE A 80 -10.37 -0.07 0.38
N PHE A 81 -11.28 0.88 0.22
CA PHE A 81 -12.68 0.56 0.00
C PHE A 81 -12.89 -0.11 -1.37
N GLY A 82 -12.16 0.34 -2.40
CA GLY A 82 -12.10 -0.27 -3.73
C GLY A 82 -11.94 -1.78 -3.70
N ARG A 83 -10.95 -2.26 -2.95
CA ARG A 83 -10.63 -3.70 -2.79
C ARG A 83 -11.71 -4.51 -2.05
N GLN A 84 -12.77 -3.87 -1.54
CA GLN A 84 -13.88 -4.56 -0.88
C GLN A 84 -15.09 -4.78 -1.82
N TRP A 85 -15.26 -3.93 -2.83
CA TRP A 85 -16.39 -3.99 -3.75
C TRP A 85 -16.02 -4.38 -5.18
N ALA A 86 -14.76 -4.22 -5.59
CA ALA A 86 -14.27 -4.70 -6.87
C ALA A 86 -12.97 -5.51 -6.73
N GLU A 87 -12.62 -6.21 -7.81
CA GLU A 87 -11.43 -7.03 -7.90
C GLU A 87 -10.65 -6.71 -9.16
N GLN A 88 -9.34 -6.92 -9.10
CA GLN A 88 -8.44 -6.84 -10.25
C GLN A 88 -8.27 -8.22 -10.89
N LEU A 89 -7.55 -8.28 -12.03
CA LEU A 89 -7.42 -9.52 -12.79
C LEU A 89 -6.63 -10.59 -12.03
N VAL A 90 -5.61 -10.16 -11.31
CA VAL A 90 -4.76 -10.99 -10.43
C VAL A 90 -4.58 -10.29 -9.09
N GLN A 91 -3.99 -10.99 -8.12
CA GLN A 91 -3.72 -10.44 -6.80
C GLN A 91 -2.28 -10.71 -6.39
N ILE A 92 -1.58 -9.74 -5.79
CA ILE A 92 -0.29 -9.98 -5.16
C ILE A 92 -0.49 -10.56 -3.75
N SER A 93 0.19 -11.66 -3.43
CA SER A 93 0.17 -12.27 -2.09
C SER A 93 1.06 -11.50 -1.10
N ALA A 94 0.92 -11.78 0.20
CA ALA A 94 1.75 -11.16 1.25
C ALA A 94 3.26 -11.40 1.05
N GLU A 95 3.62 -12.50 0.38
CA GLU A 95 4.98 -12.87 -0.01
C GLU A 95 5.48 -12.14 -1.25
N GLY A 96 4.62 -11.36 -1.92
CA GLY A 96 4.96 -10.62 -3.14
C GLY A 96 4.81 -11.43 -4.43
N GLU A 97 4.09 -12.56 -4.42
CA GLU A 97 3.87 -13.40 -5.60
C GLU A 97 2.54 -13.06 -6.29
N VAL A 98 2.50 -13.13 -7.63
CA VAL A 98 1.24 -13.01 -8.38
C VAL A 98 0.40 -14.28 -8.18
N LYS A 99 -0.86 -14.10 -7.79
CA LYS A 99 -1.84 -15.17 -7.57
C LYS A 99 -3.08 -14.98 -8.46
N PRO A 100 -3.72 -16.07 -8.88
CA PRO A 100 -5.02 -16.02 -9.55
C PRO A 100 -6.08 -15.23 -8.77
N ALA A 101 -6.91 -14.48 -9.50
CA ALA A 101 -8.11 -13.82 -8.98
C ALA A 101 -9.25 -13.97 -10.00
N LEU A 102 -9.62 -12.90 -10.72
CA LEU A 102 -10.59 -12.95 -11.82
C LEU A 102 -10.04 -13.68 -13.04
N ALA A 103 -8.72 -13.63 -13.28
CA ALA A 103 -8.04 -14.59 -14.13
C ALA A 103 -7.60 -15.81 -13.29
N GLU A 104 -7.92 -17.00 -13.78
CA GLU A 104 -7.58 -18.25 -13.09
C GLU A 104 -6.23 -18.83 -13.50
N GLU A 105 -5.77 -18.52 -14.72
CA GLU A 105 -4.47 -18.89 -15.26
C GLU A 105 -4.02 -17.90 -16.34
N TRP A 106 -2.71 -17.83 -16.60
CA TRP A 106 -2.15 -17.02 -17.68
C TRP A 106 -0.87 -17.63 -18.24
N SER A 107 -0.53 -17.24 -19.47
CA SER A 107 0.71 -17.62 -20.15
C SER A 107 1.27 -16.45 -20.94
N ALA A 108 2.57 -16.48 -21.22
CA ALA A 108 3.26 -15.50 -22.05
C ALA A 108 3.84 -16.18 -23.30
N SER A 109 3.97 -15.43 -24.39
CA SER A 109 4.84 -15.78 -25.50
C SER A 109 6.31 -15.80 -25.07
N ASP A 110 7.16 -16.51 -25.82
CA ASP A 110 8.59 -16.65 -25.52
C ASP A 110 9.34 -15.30 -25.41
N ASP A 111 8.85 -14.27 -26.10
CA ASP A 111 9.40 -12.90 -26.08
C ASP A 111 8.70 -11.95 -25.09
N ALA A 112 7.78 -12.47 -24.26
CA ALA A 112 6.99 -11.72 -23.29
C ALA A 112 6.22 -10.51 -23.86
N LYS A 113 5.85 -10.56 -25.16
CA LYS A 113 5.05 -9.52 -25.83
C LYS A 113 3.57 -9.84 -25.94
N VAL A 114 3.18 -11.11 -25.84
CA VAL A 114 1.78 -11.52 -25.86
C VAL A 114 1.50 -12.27 -24.57
N TRP A 115 0.48 -11.83 -23.83
CA TRP A 115 0.02 -12.49 -22.63
C TRP A 115 -1.45 -12.88 -22.75
N THR A 116 -1.76 -14.13 -22.45
CA THR A 116 -3.12 -14.65 -22.52
C THR A 116 -3.58 -15.00 -21.10
N PHE A 117 -4.64 -14.35 -20.64
CA PHE A 117 -5.26 -14.58 -19.33
C PHE A 117 -6.61 -15.25 -19.52
N LYS A 118 -6.83 -16.39 -18.86
CA LYS A 118 -8.13 -17.05 -18.88
C LYS A 118 -9.02 -16.50 -17.78
N ILE A 119 -10.19 -16.03 -18.17
CA ILE A 119 -11.14 -15.35 -17.30
C ILE A 119 -12.07 -16.37 -16.65
N ARG A 120 -12.26 -16.24 -15.33
CA ARG A 120 -13.17 -17.09 -14.56
C ARG A 120 -14.62 -16.91 -15.03
N LYS A 121 -15.32 -18.03 -15.19
CA LYS A 121 -16.77 -18.07 -15.50
C LYS A 121 -17.61 -18.07 -14.23
N GLY A 122 -18.87 -17.62 -14.34
CA GLY A 122 -19.83 -17.63 -13.24
C GLY A 122 -19.57 -16.58 -12.16
N VAL A 123 -18.74 -15.57 -12.44
CA VAL A 123 -18.53 -14.44 -11.53
C VAL A 123 -19.60 -13.40 -11.82
N GLU A 124 -20.45 -13.09 -10.84
CA GLU A 124 -21.46 -12.05 -10.95
C GLU A 124 -20.96 -10.70 -10.44
N PHE A 125 -21.30 -9.65 -11.17
CA PHE A 125 -21.29 -8.29 -10.63
C PHE A 125 -22.43 -8.10 -9.61
N HIS A 126 -22.33 -7.10 -8.75
CA HIS A 126 -23.37 -6.79 -7.74
C HIS A 126 -24.77 -6.49 -8.30
N ASN A 127 -24.88 -6.20 -9.60
CA ASN A 127 -26.14 -6.00 -10.30
C ASN A 127 -26.73 -7.27 -10.94
N GLY A 128 -26.12 -8.43 -10.71
CA GLY A 128 -26.56 -9.73 -11.20
C GLY A 128 -26.15 -10.06 -12.64
N LYS A 129 -25.41 -9.18 -13.32
CA LYS A 129 -24.81 -9.52 -14.62
C LYS A 129 -23.58 -10.38 -14.40
N GLU A 130 -23.39 -11.40 -15.21
CA GLU A 130 -22.14 -12.17 -15.24
C GLU A 130 -21.01 -11.32 -15.86
N MET A 131 -19.83 -11.35 -15.24
CA MET A 131 -18.61 -10.75 -15.77
C MET A 131 -18.14 -11.52 -16.99
N THR A 132 -17.76 -10.80 -18.04
CA THR A 132 -17.26 -11.38 -19.29
C THR A 132 -15.85 -10.87 -19.61
N PRO A 133 -15.10 -11.55 -20.49
CA PRO A 133 -13.85 -11.01 -21.04
C PRO A 133 -14.00 -9.60 -21.65
N ALA A 134 -15.18 -9.25 -22.18
CA ALA A 134 -15.43 -7.91 -22.73
C ALA A 134 -15.40 -6.80 -21.66
N ASP A 135 -15.84 -7.09 -20.43
CA ASP A 135 -15.76 -6.14 -19.31
C ASP A 135 -14.30 -5.87 -18.90
N VAL A 136 -13.46 -6.92 -18.95
CA VAL A 136 -12.02 -6.80 -18.71
C VAL A 136 -11.37 -5.94 -19.78
N VAL A 137 -11.62 -6.23 -21.07
CA VAL A 137 -11.12 -5.42 -22.19
C VAL A 137 -11.55 -3.96 -22.05
N ALA A 138 -12.84 -3.71 -21.82
CA ALA A 138 -13.37 -2.36 -21.68
C ALA A 138 -12.74 -1.60 -20.49
N THR A 139 -12.44 -2.30 -19.39
CA THR A 139 -11.73 -1.72 -18.24
C THR A 139 -10.33 -1.29 -18.69
N MET A 140 -9.55 -2.19 -19.30
CA MET A 140 -8.19 -1.89 -19.71
C MET A 140 -8.13 -0.73 -20.70
N GLU A 141 -9.03 -0.70 -21.70
CA GLU A 141 -9.15 0.40 -22.66
C GLU A 141 -9.41 1.75 -21.99
N ARG A 142 -10.31 1.81 -20.99
CA ARG A 142 -10.60 3.06 -20.25
C ARG A 142 -9.35 3.58 -19.54
N HIS A 143 -8.56 2.68 -18.95
CA HIS A 143 -7.38 3.04 -18.20
C HIS A 143 -6.15 3.31 -19.08
N SER A 144 -6.13 2.82 -20.32
CA SER A 144 -5.07 3.09 -21.30
C SER A 144 -5.39 4.25 -22.25
N ASP A 145 -6.60 4.82 -22.24
CA ASP A 145 -6.96 5.97 -23.07
C ASP A 145 -6.03 7.17 -22.81
N ALA A 146 -5.60 7.85 -23.86
CA ALA A 146 -4.65 8.96 -23.76
C ALA A 146 -5.18 10.16 -22.95
N ASN A 147 -6.51 10.29 -22.79
CA ASN A 147 -7.16 11.32 -21.98
C ASN A 147 -7.63 10.78 -20.62
N SER A 148 -7.27 9.53 -20.28
CA SER A 148 -7.60 8.94 -18.99
C SER A 148 -6.97 9.75 -17.86
N LYS A 149 -7.70 9.91 -16.76
CA LYS A 149 -7.16 10.49 -15.52
C LYS A 149 -6.56 9.43 -14.60
N SER A 150 -6.42 8.19 -15.10
CA SER A 150 -6.02 7.06 -14.29
C SER A 150 -4.58 7.18 -13.78
N GLY A 151 -4.38 6.97 -12.48
CA GLY A 151 -3.03 6.79 -11.94
C GLY A 151 -2.27 5.58 -12.52
N ALA A 152 -2.97 4.65 -13.17
CA ALA A 152 -2.37 3.54 -13.91
C ALA A 152 -2.00 3.86 -15.37
N LEU A 153 -2.35 5.03 -15.91
CA LEU A 153 -2.12 5.35 -17.33
C LEU A 153 -0.66 5.15 -17.75
N GLY A 154 0.28 5.58 -16.90
CA GLY A 154 1.71 5.43 -17.16
C GLY A 154 2.19 3.97 -17.29
N ILE A 155 1.60 3.04 -16.51
CA ILE A 155 1.95 1.61 -16.57
C ILE A 155 1.18 0.87 -17.67
N MET A 156 0.02 1.40 -18.08
CA MET A 156 -0.78 0.85 -19.19
C MET A 156 -0.25 1.26 -20.57
N GLY A 157 0.55 2.34 -20.66
CA GLY A 157 1.05 2.86 -21.94
C GLY A 157 1.90 1.89 -22.78
N GLY A 158 2.44 0.83 -22.16
CA GLY A 158 3.20 -0.24 -22.84
C GLY A 158 2.33 -1.29 -23.55
N ILE A 159 1.01 -1.27 -23.32
CA ILE A 159 0.06 -2.16 -23.98
C ILE A 159 -0.30 -1.56 -25.36
N ASP A 160 -0.26 -2.39 -26.39
CA ASP A 160 -0.63 -2.05 -27.77
C ASP A 160 -2.08 -2.37 -28.07
N ASP A 161 -2.51 -3.58 -27.69
CA ASP A 161 -3.87 -4.10 -27.91
C ASP A 161 -4.33 -4.98 -26.76
N VAL A 162 -5.62 -4.93 -26.44
CA VAL A 162 -6.27 -5.85 -25.50
C VAL A 162 -7.55 -6.35 -26.13
N LYS A 163 -7.68 -7.66 -26.30
CA LYS A 163 -8.85 -8.26 -26.96
C LYS A 163 -9.37 -9.48 -26.21
N ALA A 164 -10.67 -9.69 -26.31
CA ALA A 164 -11.30 -10.92 -25.88
C ALA A 164 -11.12 -11.99 -26.97
N ASP A 165 -10.76 -13.20 -26.58
CA ASP A 165 -10.72 -14.39 -27.42
C ASP A 165 -11.35 -15.57 -26.67
N GLY A 166 -12.64 -15.83 -26.96
CA GLY A 166 -13.42 -16.81 -26.23
C GLY A 166 -13.58 -16.44 -24.76
N ASP A 167 -13.08 -17.31 -23.86
CA ASP A 167 -13.02 -17.08 -22.41
C ASP A 167 -11.68 -16.53 -21.93
N THR A 168 -10.85 -16.04 -22.84
CA THR A 168 -9.56 -15.43 -22.54
C THR A 168 -9.52 -13.95 -22.93
N VAL A 169 -8.59 -13.22 -22.31
CA VAL A 169 -8.18 -11.88 -22.71
C VAL A 169 -6.72 -11.92 -23.09
N VAL A 170 -6.42 -11.43 -24.29
CA VAL A 170 -5.08 -11.41 -24.87
C VAL A 170 -4.58 -9.97 -24.86
N PHE A 171 -3.46 -9.74 -24.19
CA PHE A 171 -2.72 -8.49 -24.18
C PHE A 171 -1.55 -8.59 -25.17
N SER A 172 -1.49 -7.68 -26.12
CA SER A 172 -0.31 -7.47 -26.99
C SER A 172 0.43 -6.22 -26.53
N LEU A 173 1.74 -6.32 -26.35
CA LEU A 173 2.57 -5.26 -25.82
C LEU A 173 3.45 -4.64 -26.92
N LYS A 174 3.70 -3.33 -26.80
CA LYS A 174 4.60 -2.59 -27.70
C LYS A 174 6.03 -3.10 -27.56
N ASP A 175 6.43 -3.31 -26.31
CA ASP A 175 7.74 -3.83 -25.90
C ASP A 175 7.56 -5.02 -24.95
N ALA A 176 8.58 -5.88 -24.88
CA ALA A 176 8.56 -7.02 -23.96
C ALA A 176 8.43 -6.54 -22.50
N ASN A 177 7.55 -7.17 -21.73
CA ASN A 177 7.38 -6.87 -20.31
C ASN A 177 7.07 -8.13 -19.49
N ALA A 178 8.07 -8.61 -18.76
CA ALA A 178 7.92 -9.74 -17.86
C ALA A 178 7.02 -9.45 -16.65
N ASP A 179 6.83 -8.18 -16.29
CA ASP A 179 6.09 -7.76 -15.11
C ASP A 179 4.60 -7.52 -15.37
N LEU A 180 4.08 -7.74 -16.59
CA LEU A 180 2.68 -7.46 -16.92
C LEU A 180 1.70 -8.02 -15.88
N PRO A 181 1.81 -9.28 -15.41
CA PRO A 181 0.90 -9.78 -14.38
C PRO A 181 0.94 -8.96 -13.08
N PHE A 182 2.10 -8.47 -12.65
CA PHE A 182 2.20 -7.63 -11.44
C PHE A 182 1.48 -6.30 -11.61
N LEU A 183 1.51 -5.72 -12.81
CA LEU A 183 0.83 -4.46 -13.12
C LEU A 183 -0.70 -4.60 -13.03
N LEU A 184 -1.23 -5.80 -13.28
CA LEU A 184 -2.67 -6.08 -13.29
C LEU A 184 -3.29 -6.28 -11.89
N ASP A 185 -2.51 -6.13 -10.81
CA ASP A 185 -3.02 -5.94 -9.43
C ASP A 185 -3.08 -4.44 -9.03
N ASP A 186 -2.70 -3.51 -9.92
CA ASP A 186 -2.79 -2.08 -9.61
C ASP A 186 -4.24 -1.71 -9.28
N TYR A 187 -4.43 -1.00 -8.17
CA TYR A 187 -5.76 -0.76 -7.60
C TYR A 187 -6.64 0.17 -8.43
N HIS A 188 -6.10 0.85 -9.44
CA HIS A 188 -6.94 1.59 -10.39
C HIS A 188 -7.62 0.63 -11.38
N LEU A 189 -7.10 -0.58 -11.61
CA LEU A 189 -7.57 -1.55 -12.61
C LEU A 189 -8.66 -2.48 -12.05
N MET A 190 -9.62 -1.90 -11.34
CA MET A 190 -10.80 -2.62 -10.83
C MET A 190 -11.73 -2.98 -11.98
N ILE A 191 -12.05 -4.26 -12.14
CA ILE A 191 -12.96 -4.71 -13.21
C ILE A 191 -14.38 -4.26 -12.91
N GLN A 192 -14.96 -3.51 -13.84
CA GLN A 192 -16.31 -2.94 -13.75
C GLN A 192 -17.18 -3.39 -14.92
N PRO A 193 -18.53 -3.41 -14.78
CA PRO A 193 -19.43 -3.64 -15.91
C PRO A 193 -19.15 -2.64 -17.05
N ASN A 194 -19.00 -3.14 -18.28
CA ASN A 194 -18.63 -2.33 -19.45
C ASN A 194 -17.37 -1.45 -19.21
N GLY A 195 -16.45 -1.91 -18.37
CA GLY A 195 -15.26 -1.16 -17.97
C GLY A 195 -15.55 0.12 -17.18
N GLY A 196 -16.77 0.30 -16.67
CA GLY A 196 -17.22 1.54 -16.04
C GLY A 196 -17.24 2.73 -17.00
N LYS A 197 -17.38 2.50 -18.31
CA LYS A 197 -17.54 3.56 -19.32
C LYS A 197 -18.88 4.28 -19.21
N ASP A 198 -19.93 3.59 -18.76
CA ASP A 198 -21.27 4.16 -18.59
C ASP A 198 -21.33 5.07 -17.35
N ASN A 199 -20.87 4.55 -16.20
CA ASN A 199 -20.73 5.30 -14.96
C ASN A 199 -19.56 4.73 -14.13
N PRO A 200 -18.38 5.38 -14.13
CA PRO A 200 -17.22 4.85 -13.43
C PRO A 200 -17.37 4.85 -11.91
N ALA A 201 -18.23 5.74 -11.37
CA ALA A 201 -18.45 5.93 -9.94
C ALA A 201 -19.70 5.21 -9.42
N GLU A 202 -20.30 4.30 -10.19
CA GLU A 202 -21.52 3.57 -9.80
C GLU A 202 -21.28 2.63 -8.61
N GLY A 203 -20.03 2.18 -8.40
CA GLY A 203 -19.69 1.32 -7.27
C GLY A 203 -20.17 -0.13 -7.42
N ILE A 204 -20.31 -0.61 -8.67
CA ILE A 204 -20.65 -1.99 -9.00
C ILE A 204 -19.39 -2.73 -9.42
N GLY A 205 -19.07 -3.80 -8.70
CA GLY A 205 -17.94 -4.67 -8.99
C GLY A 205 -18.24 -6.13 -8.70
N THR A 206 -17.17 -6.93 -8.64
CA THR A 206 -17.22 -8.38 -8.41
C THR A 206 -16.84 -8.77 -6.98
N GLY A 207 -16.53 -7.79 -6.11
CA GLY A 207 -15.98 -8.03 -4.77
C GLY A 207 -17.01 -8.52 -3.74
N PRO A 208 -16.55 -8.88 -2.53
CA PRO A 208 -17.38 -9.51 -1.50
C PRO A 208 -18.48 -8.63 -0.91
N TYR A 209 -18.40 -7.31 -1.06
CA TYR A 209 -19.39 -6.39 -0.48
C TYR A 209 -19.99 -5.47 -1.54
N LYS A 210 -21.31 -5.38 -1.54
CA LYS A 210 -22.09 -4.43 -2.33
C LYS A 210 -22.23 -3.13 -1.53
N ILE A 211 -21.90 -2.00 -2.14
CA ILE A 211 -21.94 -0.68 -1.48
C ILE A 211 -23.38 -0.32 -1.11
N THR A 212 -23.57 0.11 0.14
CA THR A 212 -24.84 0.61 0.67
C THR A 212 -24.72 2.03 1.25
N VAL A 213 -23.51 2.47 1.58
CA VAL A 213 -23.21 3.82 2.10
C VAL A 213 -22.01 4.39 1.36
N ASN A 214 -22.17 5.60 0.80
CA ASN A 214 -21.09 6.38 0.21
C ASN A 214 -21.26 7.87 0.54
N GLU A 215 -20.74 8.27 1.69
CA GLU A 215 -20.69 9.65 2.16
C GLU A 215 -19.22 10.10 2.14
N ALA A 216 -18.77 10.65 1.00
CA ALA A 216 -17.38 11.07 0.81
C ALA A 216 -16.88 11.96 1.96
N GLY A 217 -15.69 11.67 2.48
CA GLY A 217 -15.10 12.37 3.62
C GLY A 217 -15.68 12.01 4.99
N LEU A 218 -16.76 11.22 5.08
CA LEU A 218 -17.41 10.84 6.33
C LEU A 218 -17.41 9.32 6.57
N ARG A 219 -18.10 8.56 5.70
CA ARG A 219 -18.33 7.12 5.91
C ARG A 219 -18.59 6.38 4.61
N LEU A 220 -18.02 5.19 4.49
CA LEU A 220 -18.23 4.25 3.38
C LEU A 220 -18.65 2.90 3.97
N GLY A 221 -19.51 2.15 3.28
CA GLY A 221 -19.96 0.87 3.79
C GLY A 221 -20.68 0.02 2.76
N GLY A 222 -20.75 -1.27 3.06
CA GLY A 222 -21.40 -2.24 2.20
C GLY A 222 -21.89 -3.46 2.95
N GLU A 223 -22.85 -4.14 2.35
CA GLU A 223 -23.38 -5.43 2.81
C GLU A 223 -22.76 -6.57 2.01
N LYS A 224 -22.63 -7.74 2.63
CA LYS A 224 -22.08 -8.92 1.97
C LYS A 224 -22.89 -9.27 0.73
N PHE A 225 -22.20 -9.43 -0.40
CA PHE A 225 -22.82 -9.86 -1.64
C PHE A 225 -23.13 -11.35 -1.57
N ALA A 226 -24.42 -11.70 -1.63
CA ALA A 226 -24.89 -13.07 -1.43
C ALA A 226 -24.33 -14.05 -2.47
N ASN A 227 -24.13 -13.60 -3.71
CA ASN A 227 -23.63 -14.41 -4.82
C ASN A 227 -22.11 -14.28 -5.00
N TYR A 228 -21.39 -13.87 -3.95
CA TYR A 228 -19.94 -13.75 -4.03
C TYR A 228 -19.27 -15.09 -4.33
N TRP A 229 -18.35 -15.08 -5.29
CA TRP A 229 -17.81 -16.29 -5.93
C TRP A 229 -16.72 -17.01 -5.13
N ARG A 230 -16.14 -16.37 -4.10
CA ARG A 230 -15.14 -16.98 -3.19
C ARG A 230 -15.72 -17.21 -1.80
N ASP A 231 -15.19 -18.21 -1.11
CA ASP A 231 -15.52 -18.54 0.27
C ASP A 231 -14.40 -18.17 1.28
N ASP A 232 -13.23 -17.76 0.79
CA ASP A 232 -12.05 -17.42 1.58
C ASP A 232 -12.01 -15.97 2.06
N ARG A 233 -13.03 -15.17 1.74
CA ARG A 233 -13.20 -13.79 2.21
C ARG A 233 -14.66 -13.33 2.14
N GLY A 234 -14.96 -12.17 2.73
CA GLY A 234 -16.32 -11.65 2.91
C GLY A 234 -17.02 -12.31 4.09
N PHE A 235 -16.39 -12.32 5.27
CA PHE A 235 -16.91 -13.06 6.43
C PHE A 235 -17.98 -12.30 7.23
N ALA A 236 -17.88 -10.98 7.32
CA ALA A 236 -18.85 -10.13 8.02
C ALA A 236 -20.15 -9.96 7.21
N ASP A 237 -21.27 -9.65 7.86
CA ASP A 237 -22.51 -9.32 7.15
C ASP A 237 -22.42 -7.92 6.52
N GLN A 238 -21.70 -7.02 7.21
CA GLN A 238 -21.46 -5.66 6.76
C GLN A 238 -20.04 -5.23 7.10
N ILE A 239 -19.52 -4.33 6.27
CA ILE A 239 -18.28 -3.61 6.54
C ILE A 239 -18.53 -2.11 6.52
N GLU A 240 -17.67 -1.42 7.23
CA GLU A 240 -17.74 0.03 7.35
C GLU A 240 -16.36 0.64 7.49
N ILE A 241 -16.15 1.75 6.79
CA ILE A 241 -15.03 2.64 7.00
C ILE A 241 -15.58 3.97 7.50
N ILE A 242 -15.18 4.36 8.71
CA ILE A 242 -15.41 5.69 9.26
C ILE A 242 -14.14 6.51 9.02
N ILE A 243 -14.27 7.66 8.35
CA ILE A 243 -13.13 8.51 8.04
C ILE A 243 -12.79 9.33 9.29
N ILE A 244 -11.66 9.01 9.91
CA ILE A 244 -11.16 9.66 11.13
C ILE A 244 -9.71 10.07 10.87
N ASN A 245 -9.54 11.24 10.25
CA ASN A 245 -8.22 11.73 9.85
C ASN A 245 -7.31 12.09 11.04
N ASP A 246 -7.89 12.56 12.14
CA ASP A 246 -7.13 12.84 13.38
C ASP A 246 -6.68 11.54 14.07
N ALA A 247 -5.37 11.42 14.31
CA ALA A 247 -4.77 10.20 14.88
C ALA A 247 -5.22 9.92 16.33
N THR A 248 -5.45 10.98 17.12
CA THR A 248 -5.88 10.85 18.53
C THR A 248 -7.32 10.35 18.59
N ALA A 249 -8.20 10.95 17.80
CA ALA A 249 -9.60 10.54 17.68
C ALA A 249 -9.72 9.11 17.15
N ARG A 250 -8.91 8.72 16.14
CA ARG A 250 -8.92 7.37 15.59
C ARG A 250 -8.46 6.33 16.61
N THR A 251 -7.43 6.64 17.39
CA THR A 251 -6.98 5.80 18.50
C THR A 251 -8.06 5.67 19.58
N ALA A 252 -8.71 6.77 19.95
CA ALA A 252 -9.80 6.78 20.93
C ALA A 252 -11.02 5.98 20.44
N ALA A 253 -11.34 6.02 19.13
CA ALA A 253 -12.42 5.24 18.53
C ALA A 253 -12.16 3.73 18.66
N LEU A 254 -10.92 3.27 18.46
CA LEU A 254 -10.54 1.88 18.69
C LEU A 254 -10.65 1.50 20.17
N GLN A 255 -10.11 2.34 21.06
CA GLN A 255 -10.16 2.11 22.52
C GLN A 255 -11.60 2.04 23.05
N GLY A 256 -12.47 2.91 22.54
CA GLY A 256 -13.89 2.97 22.88
C GLY A 256 -14.74 1.89 22.20
N GLY A 257 -14.15 1.07 21.32
CA GLY A 257 -14.87 0.03 20.59
C GLY A 257 -15.85 0.55 19.54
N GLN A 258 -15.69 1.81 19.09
CA GLN A 258 -16.45 2.38 17.98
C GLN A 258 -16.00 1.80 16.63
N VAL A 259 -14.72 1.43 16.53
CA VAL A 259 -14.14 0.72 15.39
C VAL A 259 -13.35 -0.49 15.87
N ASP A 260 -13.19 -1.48 15.00
CA ASP A 260 -12.50 -2.74 15.28
C ASP A 260 -11.06 -2.74 14.73
N ILE A 261 -10.79 -1.95 13.69
CA ILE A 261 -9.49 -1.83 13.05
C ILE A 261 -9.18 -0.34 12.81
N ILE A 262 -7.91 0.07 12.93
CA ILE A 262 -7.45 1.39 12.48
C ILE A 262 -6.16 1.29 11.67
N ASN A 263 -6.01 2.18 10.68
CA ASN A 263 -4.76 2.32 9.95
C ASN A 263 -3.88 3.46 10.48
N ARG A 264 -2.61 3.47 10.06
CA ARG A 264 -1.65 4.56 10.31
C ARG A 264 -1.59 4.97 11.78
N VAL A 265 -1.34 4.00 12.65
CA VAL A 265 -1.00 4.29 14.04
C VAL A 265 0.31 5.07 14.06
N GLU A 266 0.31 6.27 14.65
CA GLU A 266 1.55 7.04 14.71
C GLU A 266 2.58 6.34 15.61
N PRO A 267 3.86 6.21 15.18
CA PRO A 267 4.87 5.51 15.95
C PRO A 267 5.00 6.00 17.40
N LYS A 268 4.86 7.31 17.63
CA LYS A 268 4.96 7.94 18.96
C LYS A 268 3.89 7.52 19.97
N VAL A 269 2.75 6.97 19.51
CA VAL A 269 1.69 6.49 20.41
C VAL A 269 1.62 4.97 20.48
N VAL A 270 2.45 4.22 19.74
CA VAL A 270 2.39 2.76 19.71
C VAL A 270 2.57 2.13 21.09
N GLU A 271 3.57 2.57 21.86
CA GLU A 271 3.81 2.06 23.22
C GLU A 271 2.69 2.39 24.21
N LEU A 272 1.92 3.46 23.95
CA LEU A 272 0.71 3.77 24.71
C LEU A 272 -0.43 2.82 24.33
N ILE A 273 -0.64 2.60 23.03
CA ILE A 273 -1.71 1.75 22.51
C ILE A 273 -1.52 0.28 22.89
N LYS A 274 -0.28 -0.22 22.94
CA LYS A 274 0.04 -1.58 23.43
C LYS A 274 -0.46 -1.85 24.86
N ARG A 275 -0.69 -0.81 25.66
CA ARG A 275 -1.19 -0.92 27.05
C ARG A 275 -2.71 -0.99 27.12
N VAL A 276 -3.41 -0.72 26.02
CA VAL A 276 -4.87 -0.79 25.96
C VAL A 276 -5.28 -2.26 25.98
N PRO A 277 -6.11 -2.69 26.96
CA PRO A 277 -6.60 -4.06 27.00
C PRO A 277 -7.36 -4.41 25.72
N GLY A 278 -7.00 -5.55 25.12
CA GLY A 278 -7.66 -6.04 23.92
C GLY A 278 -7.38 -5.23 22.66
N VAL A 279 -6.27 -4.51 22.58
CA VAL A 279 -5.76 -3.96 21.32
C VAL A 279 -4.45 -4.65 20.94
N THR A 280 -4.31 -4.99 19.67
CA THR A 280 -3.07 -5.55 19.10
C THR A 280 -2.52 -4.58 18.07
N ILE A 281 -1.25 -4.21 18.21
CA ILE A 281 -0.51 -3.49 17.17
C ILE A 281 -0.13 -4.48 16.09
N GLN A 282 -0.52 -4.18 14.86
CA GLN A 282 -0.16 -4.93 13.68
C GLN A 282 0.95 -4.15 12.97
N ASN A 283 2.18 -4.65 13.08
CA ASN A 283 3.35 -4.03 12.47
C ASN A 283 3.93 -4.95 11.39
N VAL A 284 4.17 -4.41 10.20
CA VAL A 284 4.81 -5.15 9.11
C VAL A 284 5.74 -4.26 8.30
N ALA A 285 6.98 -4.70 8.13
CA ALA A 285 7.92 -4.04 7.23
C ALA A 285 7.47 -4.21 5.78
N GLY A 286 7.58 -3.15 4.98
CA GLY A 286 7.10 -3.15 3.61
C GLY A 286 7.97 -2.34 2.66
N LYS A 287 7.41 -2.06 1.50
CA LYS A 287 8.04 -1.28 0.41
C LYS A 287 7.79 0.23 0.55
N GLY A 288 7.10 0.65 1.61
CA GLY A 288 6.72 2.03 1.88
C GLY A 288 7.91 2.91 2.24
N HIS A 289 7.87 4.17 1.82
CA HIS A 289 8.85 5.17 2.21
C HIS A 289 8.24 6.57 2.36
N TYR A 290 8.87 7.36 3.22
CA TYR A 290 8.59 8.80 3.36
C TYR A 290 9.66 9.58 2.62
N VAL A 291 9.25 10.67 1.96
CA VAL A 291 10.12 11.39 1.03
C VAL A 291 9.89 12.89 1.13
N PHE A 292 10.98 13.66 0.98
CA PHE A 292 10.92 15.07 0.61
C PHE A 292 11.27 15.16 -0.88
N ILE A 293 10.33 15.65 -1.67
CA ILE A 293 10.38 15.67 -3.13
C ILE A 293 10.90 17.02 -3.57
N ALA A 294 11.99 17.05 -4.33
CA ALA A 294 12.48 18.25 -5.01
C ALA A 294 12.28 18.12 -6.54
N HIS A 295 11.66 19.12 -7.17
CA HIS A 295 11.44 19.13 -8.62
C HIS A 295 12.76 19.42 -9.37
N CYS A 296 13.35 18.41 -9.99
CA CYS A 296 14.63 18.50 -10.71
C CYS A 296 14.63 19.47 -11.90
N ASN A 297 13.46 19.88 -12.41
CA ASN A 297 13.34 20.82 -13.51
C ASN A 297 13.05 22.27 -13.07
N THR A 298 12.95 22.54 -11.77
CA THR A 298 12.47 23.82 -11.23
C THR A 298 13.52 24.46 -10.33
N ALA A 299 13.81 25.74 -10.51
CA ALA A 299 14.74 26.46 -9.63
C ALA A 299 14.19 26.56 -8.19
N PRO A 300 15.06 26.51 -7.16
CA PRO A 300 16.51 26.31 -7.24
C PRO A 300 16.93 24.83 -7.33
N PHE A 301 15.98 23.90 -7.29
CA PHE A 301 16.21 22.46 -7.25
C PHE A 301 16.67 21.84 -8.56
N ASN A 302 16.70 22.59 -9.66
CA ASN A 302 17.36 22.18 -10.90
C ASN A 302 18.88 22.09 -10.78
N ASN A 303 19.47 22.66 -9.73
CA ASN A 303 20.88 22.48 -9.39
C ASN A 303 21.12 21.21 -8.56
N ASN A 304 21.89 20.24 -9.10
CA ASN A 304 22.18 19.00 -8.38
C ASN A 304 23.02 19.22 -7.10
N ASP A 305 23.91 20.22 -7.07
CA ASP A 305 24.65 20.55 -5.84
C ASP A 305 23.70 21.01 -4.73
N LEU A 306 22.61 21.73 -5.05
CA LEU A 306 21.60 22.05 -4.01
C LEU A 306 20.89 20.79 -3.53
N ARG A 307 20.50 19.88 -4.43
CA ARG A 307 19.86 18.61 -4.06
C ARG A 307 20.78 17.74 -3.20
N LEU A 308 22.06 17.65 -3.54
CA LEU A 308 23.07 16.94 -2.74
C LEU A 308 23.27 17.60 -1.37
N ALA A 309 23.32 18.93 -1.31
CA ALA A 309 23.41 19.66 -0.05
C ALA A 309 22.26 19.30 0.88
N LEU A 310 21.03 19.31 0.37
CA LEU A 310 19.83 18.91 1.09
C LEU A 310 19.89 17.44 1.54
N LYS A 311 20.31 16.52 0.66
CA LYS A 311 20.45 15.10 1.00
C LYS A 311 21.48 14.83 2.11
N PHE A 312 22.64 15.51 2.11
CA PHE A 312 23.67 15.37 3.16
C PHE A 312 23.32 16.13 4.45
N ALA A 313 22.51 17.18 4.36
CA ALA A 313 22.03 17.97 5.49
C ALA A 313 20.97 17.25 6.35
N LEU A 314 20.44 16.12 5.87
CA LEU A 314 19.41 15.37 6.55
C LEU A 314 20.01 14.28 7.44
N ASN A 315 19.65 14.30 8.74
CA ASN A 315 20.06 13.27 9.70
C ASN A 315 19.09 12.08 9.70
N ARG A 316 19.37 11.04 8.90
CA ARG A 316 18.44 9.93 8.65
C ARG A 316 18.27 9.02 9.86
N GLU A 317 19.35 8.79 10.59
CA GLU A 317 19.37 8.00 11.81
C GLU A 317 18.50 8.67 12.89
N GLU A 318 18.61 9.99 13.02
CA GLU A 318 17.76 10.76 13.93
C GLU A 318 16.29 10.76 13.49
N MET A 319 16.03 10.80 12.17
CA MET A 319 14.67 10.66 11.64
C MET A 319 14.05 9.32 12.03
N VAL A 320 14.76 8.21 11.78
CA VAL A 320 14.28 6.86 12.19
C VAL A 320 14.09 6.78 13.70
N GLN A 321 15.03 7.30 14.49
CA GLN A 321 14.96 7.23 15.94
C GLN A 321 13.80 8.05 16.53
N LYS A 322 13.61 9.29 16.06
CA LYS A 322 12.67 10.24 16.67
C LYS A 322 11.30 10.27 16.03
N ILE A 323 11.21 9.95 14.73
CA ILE A 323 9.93 9.94 13.99
C ILE A 323 9.36 8.52 13.93
N LEU A 324 10.17 7.53 13.54
CA LEU A 324 9.68 6.14 13.43
C LEU A 324 9.79 5.35 14.73
N MET A 325 10.63 5.76 15.69
CA MET A 325 10.77 5.10 17.00
C MET A 325 10.97 3.57 16.91
N GLY A 326 11.72 3.12 15.90
CA GLY A 326 12.00 1.70 15.63
C GLY A 326 11.07 1.01 14.65
N TYR A 327 10.03 1.68 14.14
CA TYR A 327 9.06 1.18 13.15
C TYR A 327 9.44 1.52 11.72
N GLY A 328 10.63 1.08 11.32
CA GLY A 328 11.15 1.24 9.97
C GLY A 328 12.67 1.25 9.94
N SER A 329 13.24 1.66 8.81
CA SER A 329 14.68 1.64 8.58
C SER A 329 15.18 2.91 7.90
N VAL A 330 16.50 3.13 7.99
CA VAL A 330 17.18 4.24 7.34
C VAL A 330 16.99 4.17 5.83
N GLY A 331 16.62 5.29 5.22
CA GLY A 331 16.51 5.45 3.76
C GLY A 331 17.84 5.81 3.12
N ASN A 332 17.90 5.77 1.79
CA ASN A 332 19.13 6.09 1.06
C ASN A 332 18.87 6.87 -0.24
N ASP A 333 17.88 7.77 -0.22
CA ASP A 333 17.48 8.63 -1.36
C ASP A 333 17.11 7.89 -2.64
N THR A 334 16.70 6.64 -2.51
CA THR A 334 16.16 5.78 -3.56
C THR A 334 14.87 5.15 -3.04
N PRO A 335 13.86 4.89 -3.90
CA PRO A 335 12.59 4.32 -3.46
C PRO A 335 12.66 2.81 -3.16
N ILE A 336 13.80 2.17 -3.42
CA ILE A 336 13.95 0.71 -3.34
C ILE A 336 14.69 0.30 -2.07
N ASN A 337 14.10 -0.63 -1.32
CA ASN A 337 14.68 -1.27 -0.13
C ASN A 337 14.72 -2.80 -0.27
N LYS A 338 15.17 -3.48 0.80
CA LYS A 338 15.24 -4.94 0.90
C LYS A 338 13.91 -5.69 0.75
N ALA A 339 12.77 -5.01 0.79
CA ALA A 339 11.47 -5.64 0.59
C ALA A 339 11.15 -5.87 -0.90
N TYR A 340 11.97 -5.34 -1.82
CA TYR A 340 11.86 -5.62 -3.23
C TYR A 340 12.74 -6.82 -3.66
N PRO A 341 12.27 -7.69 -4.56
CA PRO A 341 12.93 -8.96 -4.89
C PRO A 341 14.32 -8.78 -5.53
N LEU A 342 14.50 -7.77 -6.39
CA LEU A 342 15.77 -7.47 -7.07
C LEU A 342 16.59 -6.38 -6.37
N PHE A 343 16.49 -6.23 -5.05
CA PHE A 343 17.23 -5.20 -4.31
C PHE A 343 18.73 -5.52 -4.28
N THR A 344 19.55 -4.48 -4.41
CA THR A 344 21.00 -4.55 -4.26
C THR A 344 21.43 -3.53 -3.21
N GLU A 345 22.18 -3.99 -2.22
CA GLU A 345 22.76 -3.10 -1.21
C GLU A 345 23.72 -2.11 -1.86
N MET A 346 23.69 -0.87 -1.40
CA MET A 346 24.55 0.22 -1.86
C MET A 346 25.05 1.01 -0.65
N GLU A 347 26.13 1.77 -0.83
CA GLU A 347 26.71 2.57 0.25
C GLU A 347 25.66 3.50 0.88
N GLN A 348 25.52 3.41 2.21
CA GLN A 348 24.58 4.25 2.95
C GLN A 348 25.04 5.71 2.91
N ARG A 349 24.17 6.62 2.43
CA ARG A 349 24.38 8.05 2.60
C ARG A 349 24.15 8.41 4.07
N THR A 350 25.20 8.90 4.72
CA THR A 350 25.17 9.36 6.10
C THR A 350 24.98 10.87 6.18
N TYR A 351 24.55 11.34 7.35
CA TYR A 351 24.49 12.75 7.68
C TYR A 351 25.90 13.37 7.69
N ASP A 352 26.10 14.42 6.89
CA ASP A 352 27.38 15.11 6.76
C ASP A 352 27.16 16.62 6.53
N PRO A 353 27.12 17.43 7.61
CA PRO A 353 26.88 18.86 7.49
C PRO A 353 28.01 19.61 6.77
N GLU A 354 29.24 19.11 6.80
CA GLU A 354 30.37 19.74 6.11
C GLU A 354 30.26 19.53 4.60
N LYS A 355 29.98 18.30 4.17
CA LYS A 355 29.72 17.98 2.76
C LYS A 355 28.45 18.66 2.25
N ALA A 356 27.42 18.76 3.09
CA ALA A 356 26.24 19.56 2.80
C ALA A 356 26.59 21.04 2.56
N ALA A 357 27.38 21.67 3.45
CA ALA A 357 27.81 23.06 3.30
C ALA A 357 28.68 23.27 2.05
N PHE A 358 29.55 22.31 1.72
CA PHE A 358 30.34 22.32 0.49
C PHE A 358 29.45 22.36 -0.76
N HIS A 359 28.50 21.44 -0.86
CA HIS A 359 27.56 21.40 -1.98
C HIS A 359 26.64 22.63 -1.99
N TYR A 360 26.20 23.12 -0.83
CA TYR A 360 25.38 24.31 -0.73
C TYR A 360 26.09 25.54 -1.29
N LYS A 361 27.35 25.77 -0.89
CA LYS A 361 28.19 26.84 -1.43
C LYS A 361 28.39 26.68 -2.95
N LYS A 362 28.68 25.46 -3.41
CA LYS A 362 28.87 25.17 -4.84
C LYS A 362 27.61 25.39 -5.67
N SER A 363 26.43 25.18 -5.06
CA SER A 363 25.15 25.44 -5.72
C SER A 363 24.92 26.91 -6.06
N GLY A 364 25.61 27.83 -5.37
CA GLY A 364 25.41 29.27 -5.49
C GLY A 364 24.07 29.76 -4.93
N HIS A 365 23.26 28.89 -4.32
CA HIS A 365 22.01 29.28 -3.69
C HIS A 365 22.25 30.09 -2.42
N SER A 366 21.38 31.07 -2.17
CA SER A 366 21.35 31.87 -0.96
C SER A 366 19.89 32.15 -0.58
N GLY A 367 19.60 32.14 0.72
CA GLY A 367 18.25 32.39 1.24
C GLY A 367 17.54 31.13 1.72
N PRO A 368 16.26 31.25 2.10
CA PRO A 368 15.48 30.13 2.62
C PRO A 368 15.03 29.18 1.52
N VAL A 369 15.04 27.88 1.83
CA VAL A 369 14.46 26.80 1.03
C VAL A 369 13.10 26.45 1.62
N LEU A 370 12.02 26.78 0.92
CA LEU A 370 10.65 26.56 1.39
C LEU A 370 10.21 25.10 1.22
N LEU A 371 10.06 24.37 2.32
CA LEU A 371 9.54 23.00 2.40
C LEU A 371 8.07 23.02 2.83
N ARG A 372 7.19 22.47 1.99
CA ARG A 372 5.76 22.30 2.32
C ARG A 372 5.48 20.93 2.91
N THR A 373 4.60 20.87 3.90
CA THR A 373 4.21 19.62 4.57
C THR A 373 2.75 19.66 5.00
N SER A 374 2.19 18.52 5.36
CA SER A 374 0.86 18.40 5.96
C SER A 374 0.80 17.13 6.81
N ASP A 375 -0.14 17.04 7.74
CA ASP A 375 -0.35 15.83 8.56
C ASP A 375 -0.78 14.62 7.72
N VAL A 376 -1.35 14.86 6.53
CA VAL A 376 -1.70 13.79 5.58
C VAL A 376 -0.49 13.27 4.81
N ALA A 377 0.63 14.01 4.78
CA ALA A 377 1.81 13.62 4.02
C ALA A 377 2.49 12.37 4.57
N PHE A 378 2.50 12.17 5.90
CA PHE A 378 2.77 10.89 6.56
C PHE A 378 2.68 11.06 8.09
N PRO A 379 2.47 9.97 8.86
CA PRO A 379 2.59 9.99 10.33
C PRO A 379 3.88 10.65 10.81
N GLY A 380 3.77 11.83 11.45
CA GLY A 380 4.92 12.60 11.94
C GLY A 380 5.59 13.54 10.91
N ALA A 381 4.96 13.82 9.77
CA ALA A 381 5.53 14.67 8.73
C ALA A 381 5.91 16.08 9.19
N VAL A 382 5.07 16.72 10.03
CA VAL A 382 5.36 18.05 10.57
C VAL A 382 6.62 18.01 11.45
N ASP A 383 6.68 17.04 12.38
CA ASP A 383 7.84 16.85 13.27
C ASP A 383 9.11 16.53 12.47
N ALA A 384 9.01 15.71 11.42
CA ALA A 384 10.12 15.38 10.53
C ALA A 384 10.66 16.62 9.80
N THR A 385 9.81 17.52 9.31
CA THR A 385 10.27 18.76 8.67
C THR A 385 10.99 19.71 9.63
N GLN A 386 10.59 19.75 10.90
CA GLN A 386 11.25 20.55 11.93
C GLN A 386 12.62 19.97 12.29
N LEU A 387 12.74 18.65 12.44
CA LEU A 387 14.03 17.98 12.61
C LEU A 387 14.96 18.25 11.41
N TYR A 388 14.41 18.21 10.19
CA TYR A 388 15.20 18.47 8.99
C TYR A 388 15.69 19.92 8.94
N GLN A 389 14.83 20.89 9.29
CA GLN A 389 15.23 22.29 9.44
C GLN A 389 16.40 22.44 10.43
N GLN A 390 16.34 21.77 11.59
CA GLN A 390 17.40 21.82 12.60
C GLN A 390 18.71 21.19 12.10
N SER A 391 18.66 20.04 11.42
CA SER A 391 19.85 19.37 10.91
C SER A 391 20.49 20.13 9.75
N ALA A 392 19.69 20.76 8.89
CA ALA A 392 20.14 21.54 7.75
C ALA A 392 20.76 22.88 8.13
N ALA A 393 20.28 23.50 9.22
CA ALA A 393 20.86 24.74 9.75
C ALA A 393 22.35 24.58 10.11
N LYS A 394 22.79 23.37 10.50
CA LYS A 394 24.21 23.08 10.79
C LYS A 394 25.10 23.15 9.54
N ALA A 395 24.53 23.02 8.35
CA ALA A 395 25.20 23.20 7.06
C ALA A 395 25.06 24.63 6.50
N GLY A 396 24.46 25.56 7.27
CA GLY A 396 24.15 26.92 6.82
C GLY A 396 22.94 27.01 5.88
N ILE A 397 22.13 25.96 5.79
CA ILE A 397 20.93 25.91 4.95
C ILE A 397 19.72 26.27 5.81
N THR A 398 19.05 27.39 5.48
CA THR A 398 17.80 27.76 6.13
C THR A 398 16.64 27.08 5.42
N ILE A 399 15.98 26.12 6.06
CA ILE A 399 14.71 25.57 5.58
C ILE A 399 13.57 26.35 6.21
N GLU A 400 12.64 26.87 5.41
CA GLU A 400 11.38 27.43 5.88
C GLU A 400 10.30 26.36 5.77
N VAL A 401 9.60 26.05 6.87
CA VAL A 401 8.55 25.03 6.88
C VAL A 401 7.18 25.69 6.76
N LYS A 402 6.41 25.30 5.75
CA LYS A 402 5.01 25.69 5.59
C LYS A 402 4.11 24.47 5.74
N ARG A 403 3.29 24.46 6.80
CA ARG A 403 2.24 23.45 7.00
C ARG A 403 1.00 23.87 6.20
N GLU A 404 0.65 23.07 5.21
CA GLU A 404 -0.52 23.22 4.36
C GLU A 404 -1.70 22.42 4.95
N PRO A 405 -2.96 22.83 4.70
CA PRO A 405 -4.13 22.01 5.01
C PRO A 405 -4.04 20.61 4.39
N GLY A 406 -4.63 19.62 5.06
CA GLY A 406 -4.68 18.25 4.52
C GLY A 406 -5.65 18.11 3.36
N ASP A 407 -6.77 18.83 3.41
CA ASP A 407 -7.72 18.91 2.31
C ASP A 407 -7.09 19.64 1.10
N GLY A 408 -7.26 19.07 -0.10
CA GLY A 408 -6.61 19.56 -1.32
C GLY A 408 -5.09 19.33 -1.42
N TYR A 409 -4.43 18.73 -0.43
CA TYR A 409 -2.97 18.54 -0.45
C TYR A 409 -2.48 17.81 -1.71
N TRP A 410 -3.19 16.75 -2.11
CA TRP A 410 -2.82 15.91 -3.26
C TRP A 410 -3.11 16.56 -4.61
N SER A 411 -3.96 17.60 -4.67
CA SER A 411 -4.26 18.32 -5.92
C SER A 411 -3.46 19.62 -6.06
N GLU A 412 -3.15 20.28 -4.93
CA GLU A 412 -2.56 21.63 -4.91
C GLU A 412 -1.08 21.67 -4.46
N VAL A 413 -0.62 20.65 -3.72
CA VAL A 413 0.73 20.62 -3.12
C VAL A 413 1.58 19.51 -3.71
N TRP A 414 1.22 18.25 -3.46
CA TRP A 414 1.94 17.11 -4.04
C TRP A 414 1.88 17.20 -5.56
N ASN A 415 3.01 16.92 -6.21
CA ASN A 415 3.11 16.96 -7.67
C ASN A 415 2.84 18.35 -8.29
N LYS A 416 2.74 19.42 -7.49
CA LYS A 416 2.52 20.81 -7.95
C LYS A 416 3.59 21.77 -7.44
N GLN A 417 4.00 21.61 -6.18
CA GLN A 417 4.94 22.52 -5.52
C GLN A 417 6.38 21.99 -5.60
N PRO A 418 7.39 22.86 -5.83
CA PRO A 418 8.75 22.42 -6.13
C PRO A 418 9.47 21.66 -5.01
N PHE A 419 9.02 21.81 -3.75
CA PHE A 419 9.59 21.12 -2.60
C PHE A 419 8.53 20.83 -1.54
N SER A 420 8.23 19.56 -1.35
CA SER A 420 7.15 19.11 -0.46
C SER A 420 7.43 17.74 0.18
N ALA A 421 6.80 17.48 1.32
CA ALA A 421 6.75 16.15 1.93
C ALA A 421 5.72 15.25 1.22
N SER A 422 6.01 13.96 1.14
CA SER A 422 5.07 12.96 0.62
C SER A 422 5.44 11.58 1.16
N TYR A 423 4.67 10.59 0.74
CA TYR A 423 4.93 9.18 0.96
C TYR A 423 4.62 8.39 -0.31
N TRP A 424 5.19 7.20 -0.37
CA TRP A 424 4.83 6.19 -1.34
C TRP A 424 4.60 4.88 -0.58
N GLY A 425 3.49 4.21 -0.86
CA GLY A 425 3.21 2.87 -0.29
C GLY A 425 4.09 1.76 -0.86
N GLY A 426 4.97 2.06 -1.82
CA GLY A 426 5.71 1.07 -2.60
C GLY A 426 4.90 0.46 -3.75
N ARG A 427 5.54 -0.38 -4.56
CA ARG A 427 4.93 -1.12 -5.67
C ARG A 427 5.38 -2.58 -5.67
N PRO A 428 4.58 -3.52 -6.21
CA PRO A 428 4.96 -4.92 -6.33
C PRO A 428 6.39 -5.17 -6.82
N THR A 429 6.85 -4.45 -7.86
CA THR A 429 8.20 -4.58 -8.42
C THR A 429 8.95 -3.24 -8.50
N GLN A 430 10.29 -3.30 -8.60
CA GLN A 430 11.13 -2.12 -8.89
C GLN A 430 10.72 -1.44 -10.19
N ASP A 431 10.40 -2.23 -11.22
CA ASP A 431 9.98 -1.70 -12.52
C ASP A 431 8.78 -0.79 -12.37
N GLN A 432 7.73 -1.27 -11.69
CA GLN A 432 6.52 -0.51 -11.48
C GLN A 432 6.80 0.75 -10.67
N MET A 433 7.64 0.67 -9.63
CA MET A 433 8.03 1.85 -8.85
C MET A 433 8.73 2.91 -9.72
N TYR A 434 9.71 2.51 -10.54
CA TYR A 434 10.38 3.43 -11.45
C TYR A 434 9.47 3.94 -12.57
N SER A 435 8.59 3.09 -13.11
CA SER A 435 7.65 3.44 -14.17
C SER A 435 6.59 4.45 -13.72
N THR A 436 6.10 4.32 -12.48
CA THR A 436 5.08 5.23 -11.95
C THR A 436 5.67 6.58 -11.52
N ALA A 437 6.87 6.59 -10.90
CA ALA A 437 7.37 7.77 -10.19
C ALA A 437 8.63 8.43 -10.80
N TYR A 438 9.30 7.80 -11.76
CA TYR A 438 10.60 8.29 -12.27
C TYR A 438 10.72 8.26 -13.79
N TYR A 439 9.90 7.49 -14.51
CA TYR A 439 9.84 7.56 -15.97
C TYR A 439 9.46 8.98 -16.41
N SER A 440 10.17 9.53 -17.40
CA SER A 440 10.04 10.95 -17.74
C SER A 440 8.64 11.37 -18.20
N LYS A 441 7.80 10.43 -18.65
CA LYS A 441 6.42 10.70 -19.09
C LYS A 441 5.34 10.24 -18.12
N ALA A 442 5.72 9.75 -16.93
CA ALA A 442 4.73 9.34 -15.95
C ALA A 442 4.10 10.55 -15.26
N ASP A 443 2.76 10.57 -15.16
CA ASP A 443 2.02 11.66 -14.52
C ASP A 443 2.39 11.84 -13.04
N TRP A 444 2.75 10.75 -12.38
CA TRP A 444 3.17 10.73 -10.98
C TRP A 444 4.69 10.84 -10.81
N ASN A 445 5.43 11.29 -11.83
CA ASN A 445 6.85 11.65 -11.69
C ASN A 445 7.00 12.92 -10.85
N ASP A 446 6.79 12.78 -9.54
CA ASP A 446 6.70 13.85 -8.57
C ASP A 446 8.03 14.59 -8.36
N THR A 447 9.16 13.97 -8.69
CA THR A 447 10.47 14.63 -8.70
C THR A 447 10.78 15.39 -9.98
N ARG A 448 9.97 15.28 -11.03
CA ARG A 448 10.26 15.83 -12.38
C ARG A 448 11.62 15.40 -12.90
N PHE A 449 12.00 14.15 -12.58
CA PHE A 449 13.27 13.57 -12.98
C PHE A 449 13.16 13.14 -14.45
N PHE A 450 13.57 14.03 -15.35
CA PHE A 450 13.50 13.82 -16.79
C PHE A 450 14.87 13.44 -17.32
N ARG A 451 15.08 12.15 -17.60
CA ARG A 451 16.36 11.61 -18.08
C ARG A 451 16.16 10.49 -19.09
N GLU A 452 16.54 10.76 -20.34
CA GLU A 452 16.38 9.84 -21.45
C GLU A 452 17.19 8.55 -21.28
N ASP A 453 18.38 8.63 -20.69
CA ASP A 453 19.21 7.46 -20.41
C ASP A 453 18.66 6.60 -19.27
N PHE A 454 18.10 7.22 -18.23
CA PHE A 454 17.35 6.50 -17.19
C PHE A 454 16.13 5.78 -17.79
N ASP A 455 15.38 6.45 -18.66
CA ASP A 455 14.23 5.84 -19.35
C ASP A 455 14.66 4.62 -20.20
N LYS A 456 15.78 4.73 -20.93
CA LYS A 456 16.35 3.61 -21.70
C LYS A 456 16.73 2.43 -20.80
N MET A 457 17.35 2.68 -19.65
CA MET A 457 17.68 1.64 -18.67
C MET A 457 16.43 0.95 -18.13
N LEU A 458 15.36 1.71 -17.85
CA LEU A 458 14.08 1.16 -17.41
C LEU A 458 13.51 0.18 -18.44
N PHE A 459 13.44 0.57 -19.73
CA PHE A 459 12.94 -0.30 -20.78
C PHE A 459 13.84 -1.53 -21.01
N GLN A 460 15.16 -1.35 -20.92
CA GLN A 460 16.10 -2.46 -21.00
C GLN A 460 15.91 -3.47 -19.86
N ALA A 461 15.78 -2.99 -18.62
CA ALA A 461 15.54 -3.85 -17.47
C ALA A 461 14.21 -4.59 -17.57
N ARG A 462 13.16 -3.93 -18.08
CA ARG A 462 11.83 -4.52 -18.27
C ARG A 462 11.81 -5.67 -19.27
N ALA A 463 12.60 -5.56 -20.34
CA ALA A 463 12.71 -6.57 -21.39
C ALA A 463 13.73 -7.69 -21.07
N GLU A 464 14.53 -7.55 -20.02
CA GLU A 464 15.57 -8.51 -19.63
C GLU A 464 14.97 -9.69 -18.85
N LEU A 465 15.15 -10.90 -19.37
CA LEU A 465 14.65 -12.14 -18.76
C LEU A 465 15.66 -12.76 -17.77
N ASP A 466 16.94 -12.36 -17.83
CA ASP A 466 17.97 -12.75 -16.87
C ASP A 466 17.86 -11.92 -15.59
N ALA A 467 17.47 -12.57 -14.49
CA ALA A 467 17.22 -11.90 -13.21
C ALA A 467 18.46 -11.18 -12.64
N GLU A 468 19.67 -11.69 -12.84
CA GLU A 468 20.89 -11.08 -12.31
C GLU A 468 21.31 -9.86 -13.12
N LYS A 469 21.18 -9.92 -14.45
CA LYS A 469 21.39 -8.72 -15.30
C LYS A 469 20.36 -7.65 -14.99
N ARG A 470 19.09 -8.04 -14.86
CA ARG A 470 17.99 -7.12 -14.51
C ARG A 470 18.21 -6.46 -13.16
N LYS A 471 18.64 -7.24 -12.16
CA LYS A 471 19.02 -6.76 -10.83
C LYS A 471 20.15 -5.72 -10.88
N LYS A 472 21.18 -5.95 -11.70
CA LYS A 472 22.27 -5.00 -11.89
C LYS A 472 21.79 -3.68 -12.50
N ILE A 473 20.96 -3.73 -13.54
CA ILE A 473 20.41 -2.50 -14.17
C ILE A 473 19.60 -1.70 -13.15
N TYR A 474 18.73 -2.36 -12.35
CA TYR A 474 17.98 -1.66 -11.30
C TYR A 474 18.87 -1.10 -10.20
N ALA A 475 20.00 -1.75 -9.86
CA ALA A 475 20.96 -1.20 -8.92
C ALA A 475 21.59 0.11 -9.44
N ASP A 476 22.00 0.12 -10.71
CA ASP A 476 22.56 1.32 -11.36
C ASP A 476 21.51 2.46 -11.44
N MET A 477 20.26 2.13 -11.78
CA MET A 477 19.14 3.09 -11.74
C MET A 477 18.92 3.66 -10.33
N GLY A 478 18.98 2.81 -9.30
CA GLY A 478 18.87 3.23 -7.91
C GLY A 478 19.98 4.21 -7.50
N ALA A 479 21.21 3.99 -7.95
CA ALA A 479 22.33 4.90 -7.72
C ALA A 479 22.14 6.26 -8.42
N ILE A 480 21.63 6.26 -9.67
CA ILE A 480 21.30 7.49 -10.41
C ILE A 480 20.25 8.31 -9.65
N VAL A 481 19.15 7.69 -9.19
CA VAL A 481 18.12 8.39 -8.39
C VAL A 481 18.72 8.91 -7.08
N ARG A 482 19.51 8.08 -6.39
CA ARG A 482 20.19 8.44 -5.13
C ARG A 482 21.08 9.66 -5.29
N ASP A 483 21.84 9.78 -6.38
CA ASP A 483 22.91 10.79 -6.53
C ASP A 483 22.48 12.02 -7.34
N GLU A 484 21.52 11.86 -8.25
CA GLU A 484 21.10 12.92 -9.16
C GLU A 484 19.60 13.24 -9.09
N GLY A 485 18.79 12.33 -8.55
CA GLY A 485 17.34 12.48 -8.45
C GLY A 485 16.86 13.51 -7.42
N GLY A 486 15.58 13.86 -7.51
CA GLY A 486 14.91 14.79 -6.61
C GLY A 486 14.33 14.15 -5.35
N ALA A 487 14.40 12.82 -5.25
CA ALA A 487 13.93 12.09 -4.09
C ALA A 487 14.93 12.23 -2.93
N ILE A 488 14.49 12.83 -1.83
CA ILE A 488 15.20 12.82 -0.55
C ILE A 488 14.43 11.85 0.34
N THR A 489 14.89 10.61 0.41
CA THR A 489 14.20 9.51 1.10
C THR A 489 14.94 9.24 2.41
N PRO A 490 14.53 9.87 3.53
CA PRO A 490 15.20 9.69 4.80
C PRO A 490 14.95 8.32 5.43
N MET A 491 13.80 7.70 5.16
CA MET A 491 13.32 6.54 5.88
C MET A 491 12.41 5.64 5.02
N PHE A 492 12.51 4.33 5.22
CA PHE A 492 11.49 3.37 4.85
C PHE A 492 10.63 3.09 6.07
N ASN A 493 9.31 3.16 5.93
CA ASN A 493 8.38 2.97 7.05
C ASN A 493 7.90 1.51 7.11
N ASP A 494 7.69 1.01 8.33
CA ASP A 494 6.79 -0.13 8.50
C ASP A 494 5.33 0.37 8.35
N PHE A 495 4.42 -0.53 8.00
CA PHE A 495 2.99 -0.28 8.09
C PHE A 495 2.52 -0.64 9.49
N ILE A 496 1.96 0.34 10.20
CA ILE A 496 1.50 0.20 11.58
C ILE A 496 -0.01 0.40 11.62
N ASP A 497 -0.72 -0.69 11.85
CA ASP A 497 -2.16 -0.72 12.05
C ASP A 497 -2.46 -1.20 13.48
N ALA A 498 -3.72 -1.14 13.89
CA ALA A 498 -4.14 -1.78 15.14
C ALA A 498 -5.51 -2.42 15.01
N THR A 499 -5.69 -3.54 15.68
CA THR A 499 -6.94 -4.29 15.73
C THR A 499 -7.42 -4.43 17.17
N SER A 500 -8.73 -4.46 17.36
CA SER A 500 -9.33 -4.88 18.62
C SER A 500 -9.20 -6.40 18.79
N ALA A 501 -9.45 -6.89 19.99
CA ALA A 501 -9.46 -8.30 20.31
C ALA A 501 -10.59 -9.04 19.59
N LYS A 502 -11.56 -8.33 19.00
CA LYS A 502 -12.66 -8.93 18.23
C LYS A 502 -12.25 -9.31 16.81
N VAL A 503 -11.04 -8.97 16.36
CA VAL A 503 -10.62 -9.21 14.97
C VAL A 503 -9.79 -10.49 14.90
N GLY A 504 -10.27 -11.46 14.14
CA GLY A 504 -9.53 -12.64 13.72
C GLY A 504 -9.12 -12.56 12.24
N GLY A 505 -8.18 -13.41 11.83
CA GLY A 505 -7.79 -13.53 10.41
C GLY A 505 -6.70 -12.58 9.94
N TRP A 506 -6.17 -11.72 10.82
CA TRP A 506 -5.06 -10.84 10.45
C TRP A 506 -3.78 -11.64 10.16
N ILE A 507 -3.16 -11.37 9.01
CA ILE A 507 -1.83 -11.89 8.66
C ILE A 507 -0.89 -10.72 8.31
N PRO A 508 0.41 -10.82 8.61
CA PRO A 508 1.37 -9.83 8.13
C PRO A 508 1.42 -9.79 6.60
N ASP A 509 1.20 -8.61 6.01
CA ASP A 509 1.29 -8.36 4.57
C ASP A 509 1.96 -7.01 4.34
N GLY A 510 3.19 -7.04 3.82
CA GLY A 510 4.03 -5.84 3.62
C GLY A 510 3.79 -5.12 2.29
N ASN A 511 2.72 -5.44 1.55
CA ASN A 511 2.43 -4.78 0.28
C ASN A 511 1.83 -3.38 0.46
N GLN A 512 0.91 -3.21 1.41
CA GLN A 512 0.31 -1.94 1.87
C GLN A 512 -0.22 -2.11 3.31
N GLU A 513 -0.64 -1.02 3.95
CA GLU A 513 -1.39 -1.06 5.21
C GLU A 513 -2.64 -1.95 5.10
N MET A 514 -3.23 -2.33 6.23
CA MET A 514 -4.53 -3.04 6.29
C MET A 514 -4.54 -4.35 5.50
N MET A 515 -3.46 -5.13 5.63
CA MET A 515 -3.23 -6.40 4.93
C MET A 515 -3.25 -6.28 3.40
N GLY A 516 -2.43 -5.38 2.84
CA GLY A 516 -2.53 -5.08 1.42
C GLY A 516 -3.91 -4.51 1.06
N GLY A 517 -4.58 -3.87 2.01
CA GLY A 517 -5.94 -3.38 1.84
C GLY A 517 -7.06 -4.41 1.75
N TYR A 518 -6.82 -5.65 2.17
CA TYR A 518 -7.85 -6.69 2.20
C TYR A 518 -8.37 -7.00 3.61
N ALA A 519 -7.99 -6.24 4.64
CA ALA A 519 -8.38 -6.55 6.03
C ALA A 519 -9.90 -6.71 6.20
N LEU A 520 -10.74 -5.83 5.64
CA LEU A 520 -12.21 -5.90 5.81
C LEU A 520 -12.87 -7.08 5.08
N SER A 521 -12.22 -7.64 4.05
CA SER A 521 -12.68 -8.85 3.37
C SER A 521 -12.08 -10.12 3.96
N LYS A 522 -10.81 -10.12 4.36
CA LYS A 522 -10.12 -11.33 4.84
C LYS A 522 -10.19 -11.55 6.35
N CYS A 523 -10.42 -10.52 7.15
CA CYS A 523 -10.64 -10.67 8.59
C CYS A 523 -12.10 -11.00 8.91
N TRP A 524 -12.32 -11.49 10.13
CA TRP A 524 -13.65 -11.78 10.67
C TRP A 524 -13.76 -11.32 12.12
N LEU A 525 -14.99 -11.23 12.62
CA LEU A 525 -15.25 -11.00 14.03
C LEU A 525 -15.08 -12.32 14.80
N ILE A 526 -14.44 -12.28 15.98
CA ILE A 526 -14.42 -13.40 16.93
C ILE A 526 -15.45 -13.15 18.03
N ALA A 527 -16.05 -14.24 18.51
CA ALA A 527 -17.15 -14.23 19.48
C ALA A 527 -16.73 -13.80 20.89
#